data_AF-A0A7Y5TE02-F1
#
_entry.id   AF-A0A7Y5TE02-F1
#
_cell.length_a   1.000
_cell.length_b   1.000
_cell.length_c   1.000
_cell.angle_alpha   90.00
_cell.angle_beta   90.00
_cell.angle_gamma   90.00
#
_symmetry.space_group_name_H-M   'P 1'
#
loop_
_entity.id
_entity.type
_entity.pdbx_description
1 polymer ?
#
loop_
_entity_poly.entity_id
_entity_poly.type
_entity_poly.pdbx_seq_one_letter_code
_entity_poly.pdbx_strand_id
1 'polypeptide(L)' 'MQITRSSVDTVKGPSDWFTGDVYMDAVASAPAPSRVSANLVHFMPGARTHWHRHPLSQTVFVTEGVG' A
#
# COMPACT_ATOMS: atom_id res chain seq x y z
N MET A 1 22.11 3.28 -10.05
CA MET A 1 21.29 2.18 -9.47
C MET A 1 21.06 2.51 -8.01
N GLN A 2 19.80 2.50 -7.57
CA GLN A 2 19.44 2.70 -6.16
C GLN A 2 18.83 1.40 -5.65
N ILE A 3 19.29 0.93 -4.49
CA ILE A 3 18.79 -0.28 -3.84
C ILE A 3 18.21 0.16 -2.49
N THR A 4 16.91 -0.02 -2.32
CA THR A 4 16.27 0.12 -1.02
C THR A 4 16.29 -1.25 -0.35
N ARG A 5 16.96 -1.36 0.80
CA ARG A 5 16.93 -2.58 1.60
C ARG A 5 15.61 -2.66 2.36
N SER A 6 15.20 -3.87 2.71
CA SER A 6 14.01 -4.13 3.54
C SER A 6 14.26 -3.71 4.98
N SER A 7 14.26 -2.40 5.21
CA SER A 7 14.49 -1.77 6.52
C SER A 7 13.53 -0.60 6.77
N VAL A 8 12.50 -0.46 5.93
CA VAL A 8 11.45 0.54 6.13
C VAL A 8 10.45 -0.03 7.12
N ASP A 9 10.08 0.76 8.12
CA ASP A 9 9.12 0.35 9.13
C ASP A 9 7.72 0.19 8.53
N THR A 10 7.05 -0.89 8.93
CA THR A 10 5.62 -1.08 8.69
C THR A 10 4.83 -0.01 9.43
N VAL A 11 3.93 0.68 8.74
CA VAL A 11 3.08 1.72 9.33
C VAL A 11 1.62 1.29 9.38
N LYS A 12 0.92 1.68 10.44
CA LYS A 12 -0.54 1.47 10.53
C LYS A 12 -1.26 2.44 9.60
N GLY A 13 -2.24 1.92 8.85
CA GLY A 13 -3.12 2.69 7.98
C GLY A 13 -3.94 3.73 8.76
N PRO A 14 -4.11 4.96 8.25
CA PRO A 14 -4.93 5.97 8.90
C PRO A 14 -6.39 5.51 9.04
N SER A 15 -7.02 5.78 10.20
CA SER A 15 -8.43 5.44 10.45
C SER A 15 -9.40 6.08 9.47
N ASP A 16 -9.02 7.23 8.88
CA ASP A 16 -9.86 7.93 7.92
C ASP A 16 -9.86 7.26 6.54
N TRP A 17 -8.93 6.32 6.29
CA TRP A 17 -8.79 5.62 5.03
C TRP A 17 -9.29 4.17 5.10
N PHE A 18 -9.36 3.59 6.30
CA PHE A 18 -9.60 2.17 6.50
C PHE A 18 -10.57 1.90 7.64
N THR A 19 -11.39 0.87 7.46
CA THR A 19 -12.09 0.21 8.57
C THR A 19 -11.28 -1.00 9.01
N GLY A 20 -11.05 -1.15 10.32
CA GLY A 20 -10.26 -2.24 10.90
C GLY A 20 -8.74 -1.98 10.85
N ASP A 21 -7.96 -2.97 11.27
CA ASP A 21 -6.50 -2.85 11.29
C ASP A 21 -5.89 -3.16 9.91
N VAL A 22 -5.20 -2.18 9.35
CA VAL A 22 -4.47 -2.26 8.08
C VAL A 22 -3.04 -1.79 8.31
N TYR A 23 -2.08 -2.48 7.72
CA TYR A 23 -0.66 -2.16 7.81
C TYR A 23 -0.07 -2.00 6.41
N MET A 24 0.90 -1.10 6.25
CA MET A 24 1.47 -0.76 4.95
C MET A 24 2.99 -0.72 5.03
N ASP A 25 3.65 -1.32 4.04
CA ASP A 25 5.08 -1.21 3.81
C ASP A 25 5.32 -0.45 2.51
N ALA A 26 6.15 0.60 2.55
CA ALA A 26 6.54 1.32 1.35
C ALA A 26 7.53 0.50 0.53
N VAL A 27 7.21 0.20 -0.73
CA VAL A 27 8.03 -0.64 -1.62
C VAL A 27 8.79 0.22 -2.63
N ALA A 28 8.12 1.17 -3.27
CA ALA A 28 8.75 2.03 -4.27
C ALA A 28 8.10 3.41 -4.34
N SER A 29 8.92 4.42 -4.57
CA SER A 29 8.53 5.78 -4.96
C SER A 29 9.47 6.23 -6.06
N ALA A 30 8.99 6.27 -7.31
CA ALA A 30 9.84 6.60 -8.44
C ALA A 30 10.11 8.12 -8.49
N PRO A 31 11.34 8.57 -8.80
CA PRO A 31 11.61 9.98 -8.96
C PRO A 31 10.89 10.53 -10.21
N ALA A 32 10.71 11.86 -10.24
CA ALA A 32 10.20 12.55 -11.41
C ALA A 32 11.03 12.17 -12.67
N PRO A 33 10.39 12.01 -13.85
CA PRO A 33 8.98 12.33 -14.16
C PRO A 33 7.98 11.21 -13.90
N SER A 34 8.42 10.05 -13.39
CA SER A 34 7.51 8.95 -13.09
C SER A 34 6.55 9.33 -11.95
N ARG A 35 5.34 8.77 -11.99
CA ARG A 35 4.31 8.94 -10.95
C ARG A 35 3.98 7.62 -10.25
N VAL A 36 4.76 6.57 -10.51
CA VAL A 36 4.53 5.25 -9.94
C VAL A 36 4.98 5.25 -8.48
N SER A 37 4.08 4.81 -7.62
CA SER A 37 4.36 4.39 -6.25
C SER A 37 3.81 2.99 -6.03
N ALA A 38 4.41 2.26 -5.08
CA ALA A 38 3.97 0.94 -4.70
C ALA A 38 4.08 0.76 -3.19
N ASN A 39 3.06 0.16 -2.60
CA ASN A 39 3.03 -0.27 -1.20
C ASN A 39 2.58 -1.73 -1.15
N LEU A 40 3.13 -2.50 -0.21
CA LEU A 40 2.55 -3.77 0.22
C LEU A 40 1.57 -3.47 1.34
N VAL A 41 0.33 -3.94 1.22
CA VAL A 41 -0.75 -3.60 2.15
C VAL A 41 -1.33 -4.88 2.75
N HIS A 42 -1.34 -4.94 4.07
CA HIS A 42 -1.78 -6.09 4.86
C HIS A 42 -3.10 -5.76 5.55
N PHE A 43 -4.16 -6.48 5.20
CA PHE A 43 -5.48 -6.33 5.81
C PHE A 43 -5.68 -7.41 6.86
N MET A 44 -5.93 -7.02 8.11
CA MET A 44 -6.40 -7.98 9.11
C MET A 44 -7.81 -8.46 8.75
N PRO A 45 -8.25 -9.64 9.23
CA PRO A 45 -9.56 -10.18 8.87
C PRO A 45 -10.72 -9.18 9.03
N GLY A 46 -11.45 -8.94 7.94
CA GLY A 46 -12.58 -8.00 7.89
C GLY A 46 -12.20 -6.52 7.73
N ALA A 47 -10.91 -6.18 7.73
CA ALA A 47 -10.43 -4.84 7.41
C ALA A 47 -10.57 -4.53 5.91
N ARG A 48 -10.84 -3.27 5.57
CA ARG A 48 -10.94 -2.82 4.17
C ARG A 48 -10.69 -1.32 4.02
N THR A 49 -10.40 -0.90 2.80
CA THR A 49 -10.38 0.52 2.43
C THR A 49 -11.78 1.13 2.51
N HIS A 50 -11.85 2.42 2.83
CA HIS A 50 -13.00 3.25 2.48
C HIS A 50 -13.10 3.40 0.95
N TRP A 51 -14.27 3.83 0.48
CA TRP A 51 -14.47 4.12 -0.95
C TRP A 51 -13.53 5.24 -1.42
N HIS A 52 -12.83 5.01 -2.52
CA HIS A 52 -11.89 5.97 -3.10
C HIS A 52 -11.75 5.75 -4.61
N ARG A 53 -11.03 6.67 -5.28
CA ARG A 53 -10.70 6.58 -6.70
C ARG A 53 -9.25 6.97 -6.95
N HIS A 54 -8.61 6.28 -7.89
CA HIS A 54 -7.31 6.67 -8.43
C HIS A 54 -7.45 7.42 -9.76
N PRO A 55 -6.83 8.61 -9.93
CA PRO A 55 -6.91 9.37 -11.18
C PRO A 55 -6.30 8.65 -12.39
N LEU A 56 -5.29 7.81 -12.17
CA LEU A 56 -4.56 7.08 -13.21
C LEU A 56 -4.73 5.56 -13.11
N SER A 57 -5.85 5.12 -12.53
CA SER A 57 -6.11 3.72 -12.16
C SER A 57 -5.16 3.18 -11.07
N GLN A 58 -5.45 1.97 -10.61
CA GLN A 58 -4.64 1.20 -9.67
C GLN A 58 -4.60 -0.25 -10.15
N THR A 59 -3.46 -0.90 -9.96
CA THR A 59 -3.30 -2.35 -10.17
C THR A 59 -2.98 -2.98 -8.83
N VAL A 60 -3.62 -4.13 -8.54
CA VAL A 60 -3.40 -4.90 -7.32
C VAL A 60 -2.89 -6.29 -7.70
N PHE A 61 -1.84 -6.75 -7.03
CA PHE A 61 -1.34 -8.11 -7.13
C PHE A 61 -1.37 -8.74 -5.73
N VAL A 62 -2.19 -9.77 -5.55
CA VAL A 62 -2.35 -10.44 -4.27
C VAL A 62 -1.13 -11.33 -4.02
N THR A 63 -0.41 -11.07 -2.94
CA THR A 63 0.79 -11.83 -2.55
C THR A 63 0.49 -12.97 -1.59
N GLU A 64 -0.53 -12.82 -0.75
CA GLU A 64 -0.96 -13.83 0.23
C GLU A 64 -2.42 -13.64 0.65
N GLY A 65 -3.01 -14.66 1.26
CA GLY A 65 -4.36 -14.60 1.83
C GLY A 65 -5.50 -14.63 0.80
N VAL A 66 -6.69 -14.23 1.26
CA VAL A 66 -7.93 -14.08 0.47
C VAL A 66 -8.64 -12.82 0.97
N GLY A 67 -9.13 -11.99 0.05
CA GLY A 67 -9.80 -10.71 0.33
C GLY A 67 -11.16 -10.60 -0.33
#